data_AF-S0G6Z9-F1
#
_entry.id   AF-S0G6Z9-F1
#
_cell.length_a   1.000
_cell.length_b   1.000
_cell.length_c   1.000
_cell.angle_alpha   90.00
_cell.angle_beta   90.00
_cell.angle_gamma   90.00
#
_symmetry.space_group_name_H-M   'P 1'
#
loop_
_entity.id
_entity.type
_entity.pdbx_description
1 polymer ?
#
loop_
_entity_poly.entity_id
_entity_poly.type
_entity_poly.pdbx_seq_one_letter_code
_entity_poly.pdbx_strand_id
1 'polypeptide(L)'
;MKTPLEAFMTWFDSRPLALRQNLAHLFMVVTTEDAVHMTADPARSLKTFRAWAVRRDFPLRIAARMFYIRSVFDMVVFHHHEMLPEQGLPPGNIVQISGPQWQAVFDSWKQLRQDELTDTYIHSWTSWMIKLHTETT
;
A
#
# COMPACT_ATOMS: atom_id res chain seq x y z
N MET A 1 12.08 -9.64 14.28
CA MET A 1 10.73 -9.60 13.69
C MET A 1 10.68 -8.41 12.76
N LYS A 2 10.33 -8.58 11.48
CA LYS A 2 10.10 -7.42 10.61
C LYS A 2 8.89 -6.65 11.12
N THR A 3 8.88 -5.33 10.99
CA THR A 3 7.66 -4.57 11.25
C THR A 3 6.64 -4.83 10.13
N PRO A 4 5.32 -4.72 10.38
CA PRO A 4 4.32 -4.84 9.32
C PRO A 4 4.57 -3.86 8.16
N LEU A 5 5.06 -2.66 8.48
CA LEU A 5 5.43 -1.66 7.48
C LEU A 5 6.65 -2.10 6.65
N GLU A 6 7.67 -2.68 7.27
CA GLU A 6 8.83 -3.21 6.54
C GLU A 6 8.44 -4.37 5.63
N ALA A 7 7.56 -5.27 6.09
CA ALA A 7 7.04 -6.36 5.27
C ALA A 7 6.30 -5.82 4.04
N PHE A 8 5.39 -4.87 4.25
CA PHE A 8 4.68 -4.19 3.17
C PHE A 8 5.63 -3.46 2.21
N MET A 9 6.57 -2.67 2.72
CA MET A 9 7.50 -1.92 1.87
C MET A 9 8.43 -2.85 1.08
N THR A 10 8.86 -3.97 1.66
CA THR A 10 9.66 -4.99 0.95
C THR A 10 8.85 -5.59 -0.20
N TRP A 11 7.60 -5.99 0.05
CA TRP A 11 6.72 -6.48 -1.00
C TRP A 11 6.48 -5.42 -2.08
N PHE A 12 6.15 -4.19 -1.67
CA PHE A 12 5.87 -3.09 -2.56
C PHE A 12 7.08 -2.77 -3.45
N ASP A 13 8.27 -2.70 -2.87
CA ASP A 13 9.52 -2.38 -3.59
C ASP A 13 10.02 -3.48 -4.51
N SER A 14 9.61 -4.73 -4.29
CA SER A 14 9.88 -5.82 -5.21
C SER A 14 9.08 -5.74 -6.52
N ARG A 15 8.07 -4.85 -6.60
CA ARG A 15 7.26 -4.66 -7.80
C ARG A 15 7.98 -3.76 -8.84
N PRO A 16 7.75 -3.97 -10.15
CA PRO A 16 8.23 -3.06 -11.19
C PRO A 16 7.87 -1.60 -10.90
N LEU A 17 8.75 -0.66 -11.27
CA LEU A 17 8.56 0.77 -10.97
C LEU A 17 7.20 1.29 -11.45
N ALA A 18 6.81 0.95 -12.68
CA ALA A 18 5.52 1.36 -13.24
C ALA A 18 4.33 0.90 -12.39
N LEU A 19 4.35 -0.34 -11.92
CA LEU A 19 3.31 -0.88 -11.04
C LEU A 19 3.30 -0.16 -9.67
N ARG A 20 4.47 0.15 -9.10
CA ARG A 20 4.56 0.92 -7.85
C ARG A 20 3.97 2.32 -8.01
N GLN A 21 4.27 2.99 -9.12
CA GLN A 21 3.71 4.30 -9.44
C GLN A 21 2.19 4.23 -9.57
N ASN A 22 1.68 3.24 -10.27
CA ASN A 22 0.24 3.04 -10.44
C ASN A 22 -0.46 2.76 -9.11
N LEU A 23 0.05 1.82 -8.30
CA LEU A 23 -0.51 1.49 -6.99
C LEU A 23 -0.50 2.68 -6.04
N ALA A 24 0.61 3.43 -5.99
CA ALA A 24 0.70 4.64 -5.17
C ALA A 24 -0.25 5.73 -5.67
N HIS A 25 -0.40 5.89 -6.99
CA HIS A 25 -1.34 6.84 -7.56
C HIS A 25 -2.78 6.49 -7.21
N LEU A 26 -3.20 5.23 -7.43
CA LEU A 26 -4.52 4.75 -7.03
C LEU A 26 -4.77 4.96 -5.54
N PHE A 27 -3.79 4.62 -4.68
CA PHE A 27 -3.88 4.90 -3.24
C PHE A 27 -4.15 6.38 -2.98
N MET A 28 -3.39 7.28 -3.59
CA MET A 28 -3.58 8.73 -3.38
C MET A 28 -4.96 9.20 -3.87
N VAL A 29 -5.40 8.75 -5.05
CA VAL A 29 -6.70 9.14 -5.62
C VAL A 29 -7.87 8.69 -4.76
N VAL A 30 -7.85 7.47 -4.23
CA VAL A 30 -8.97 6.93 -3.45
C VAL A 30 -8.98 7.36 -1.98
N THR A 31 -7.89 7.97 -1.50
CA THR A 31 -7.74 8.39 -0.10
C THR A 31 -7.76 9.91 0.08
N THR A 32 -7.72 10.66 -1.01
CA THR A 32 -7.72 12.12 -1.00
C THR A 32 -9.12 12.69 -1.24
N GLU A 33 -9.44 13.79 -0.58
CA GLU A 33 -10.60 14.63 -0.92
C GLU A 33 -10.22 15.76 -1.88
N ASP A 34 -8.93 15.95 -2.16
CA ASP A 34 -8.43 17.03 -2.99
C ASP A 34 -8.23 16.58 -4.44
N ALA A 35 -8.99 17.19 -5.36
CA ALA A 35 -8.93 16.94 -6.79
C ALA A 35 -7.53 17.16 -7.41
N VAL A 36 -6.66 17.96 -6.77
CA VAL A 36 -5.27 18.16 -7.22
C VAL A 36 -4.48 16.84 -7.20
N HIS A 37 -4.77 15.96 -6.25
CA HIS A 37 -4.12 14.65 -6.17
C HIS A 37 -4.64 13.67 -7.22
N MET A 38 -5.86 13.86 -7.74
CA MET A 38 -6.43 13.05 -8.81
C MET A 38 -5.75 13.27 -10.16
N THR A 39 -5.14 14.46 -10.36
CA THR A 39 -4.42 14.81 -11.60
C THR A 39 -2.90 14.74 -11.43
N ALA A 40 -2.42 14.32 -10.25
CA ALA A 40 -1.00 14.27 -9.97
C ALA A 40 -0.29 13.21 -10.81
N ASP A 41 0.90 13.55 -11.28
CA ASP A 41 1.80 12.61 -11.96
C ASP A 41 2.06 11.36 -11.07
N PRO A 42 2.02 10.13 -11.63
CA PRO A 42 2.27 8.90 -10.87
C PRO A 42 3.62 8.85 -10.15
N ALA A 43 4.68 9.50 -10.66
CA ALA A 43 5.95 9.56 -9.95
C ALA A 43 5.88 10.47 -8.71
N ARG A 44 5.16 11.60 -8.81
CA ARG A 44 4.85 12.44 -7.65
C ARG A 44 4.01 11.68 -6.63
N SER A 45 3.02 10.92 -7.09
CA SER A 45 2.17 10.08 -6.22
C SER A 45 3.00 9.05 -5.45
N LEU A 46 3.94 8.37 -6.12
CA LEU A 46 4.87 7.44 -5.47
C LEU A 46 5.72 8.12 -4.39
N LYS A 47 6.28 9.30 -4.69
CA LYS A 47 7.07 10.06 -3.71
C LYS A 47 6.25 10.44 -2.48
N THR A 48 5.04 10.97 -2.69
CA THR A 48 4.13 11.38 -1.62
C THR A 48 3.69 10.18 -0.78
N PHE A 49 3.26 9.09 -1.43
CA PHE A 49 2.87 7.86 -0.75
C PHE A 49 4.00 7.34 0.15
N ARG A 50 5.23 7.26 -0.35
CA ARG A 50 6.38 6.79 0.45
C ARG A 50 6.65 7.69 1.65
N ALA A 51 6.68 9.00 1.44
CA ALA A 51 6.91 9.96 2.52
C ALA A 51 5.85 9.84 3.63
N TRP A 52 4.59 9.59 3.26
CA TRP A 52 3.49 9.37 4.20
C TRP A 52 3.59 8.00 4.88
N ALA A 53 3.81 6.93 4.12
CA ALA A 53 3.82 5.54 4.60
C ALA A 53 4.94 5.30 5.62
N VAL A 54 6.16 5.79 5.34
CA VAL A 54 7.36 5.54 6.17
C VAL A 54 7.55 6.51 7.32
N ARG A 55 6.62 7.45 7.52
CA ARG A 55 6.71 8.45 8.59
C ARG A 55 6.80 7.76 9.95
N ARG A 56 7.91 7.96 10.66
CA ARG A 56 8.09 7.48 12.04
C ARG A 56 7.01 8.06 12.92
N ASP A 57 6.45 7.24 13.79
CA ASP A 57 5.33 7.63 14.64
C ASP A 57 5.20 6.71 15.86
N PHE A 58 4.29 7.06 16.77
CA PHE A 58 3.90 6.20 17.88
C PHE A 58 3.37 4.83 17.36
N PRO A 59 3.70 3.69 18.00
CA PRO A 59 3.38 2.36 17.45
C PRO A 59 1.91 2.17 17.06
N LEU A 60 0.98 2.69 17.86
CA LEU A 60 -0.46 2.60 17.56
C LEU A 60 -0.84 3.36 16.27
N ARG A 61 -0.21 4.51 16.00
CA ARG A 61 -0.44 5.27 14.76
C ARG A 61 0.17 4.57 13.54
N ILE A 62 1.29 3.87 13.72
CA ILE A 62 1.84 3.00 12.66
C ILE A 62 0.87 1.85 12.38
N ALA A 63 0.34 1.19 13.42
CA ALA A 63 -0.63 0.11 13.27
C ALA A 63 -1.90 0.57 12.53
N ALA A 64 -2.47 1.70 12.91
CA ALA A 64 -3.62 2.31 12.23
C ALA A 64 -3.32 2.58 10.74
N ARG A 65 -2.12 3.09 10.43
CA ARG A 65 -1.69 3.31 9.06
C ARG A 65 -1.60 2.01 8.27
N MET A 66 -1.13 0.94 8.89
CA MET A 66 -1.05 -0.38 8.25
C MET A 66 -2.42 -0.97 7.95
N PHE A 67 -3.39 -0.81 8.86
CA PHE A 67 -4.77 -1.18 8.57
C PHE A 67 -5.32 -0.39 7.38
N TYR A 68 -5.04 0.92 7.33
CA TYR A 68 -5.51 1.76 6.24
C TYR A 68 -4.89 1.38 4.89
N ILE A 69 -3.56 1.19 4.83
CA ILE A 69 -2.86 0.70 3.64
C ILE A 69 -3.47 -0.63 3.20
N ARG A 70 -3.61 -1.59 4.12
CA ARG A 70 -4.15 -2.91 3.80
C ARG A 70 -5.55 -2.83 3.24
N SER A 71 -6.46 -2.06 3.84
CA SER A 71 -7.83 -1.90 3.35
C SER A 71 -7.88 -1.31 1.95
N VAL A 72 -7.07 -0.29 1.66
CA VAL A 72 -7.04 0.32 0.33
C VAL A 72 -6.45 -0.65 -0.70
N PHE A 73 -5.36 -1.34 -0.36
CA PHE A 73 -4.75 -2.30 -1.28
C PHE A 73 -5.61 -3.55 -1.49
N ASP A 74 -6.35 -4.01 -0.49
CA ASP A 74 -7.36 -5.06 -0.66
C ASP A 74 -8.40 -4.62 -1.69
N MET A 75 -8.94 -3.40 -1.58
CA MET A 75 -9.90 -2.90 -2.55
C MET A 75 -9.30 -2.80 -3.96
N VAL A 76 -8.12 -2.19 -4.10
CA VAL A 76 -7.48 -1.98 -5.40
C VAL A 76 -7.12 -3.31 -6.06
N VAL A 77 -6.54 -4.25 -5.32
CA VAL A 77 -6.03 -5.51 -5.87
C VAL A 77 -7.17 -6.48 -6.15
N PHE A 78 -8.16 -6.61 -5.26
CA PHE A 78 -9.26 -7.55 -5.44
C PHE A 78 -10.30 -7.07 -6.46
N HIS A 79 -10.48 -5.76 -6.59
CA HIS A 79 -11.42 -5.16 -7.56
C HIS A 79 -10.73 -4.52 -8.76
N HIS A 80 -9.48 -4.89 -9.06
CA HIS A 80 -8.71 -4.29 -10.16
C HIS A 80 -9.44 -4.38 -11.52
N HIS A 81 -10.21 -5.45 -11.76
CA HIS A 81 -10.99 -5.66 -12.97
C HIS A 81 -12.19 -4.70 -13.11
N GLU A 82 -12.76 -4.23 -11.99
CA GLU A 82 -13.83 -3.23 -11.98
C GLU A 82 -13.26 -1.80 -12.11
N MET A 83 -12.08 -1.57 -11.55
CA MET A 83 -11.42 -0.25 -11.54
C MET A 83 -10.69 0.08 -12.84
N LEU A 84 -10.32 -0.93 -13.64
CA LEU A 84 -9.59 -0.80 -14.89
C LEU A 84 -10.36 -1.48 -16.02
N PRO A 85 -11.45 -0.88 -16.53
CA PRO A 85 -12.11 -1.42 -17.71
C PRO A 85 -11.09 -1.51 -18.86
N GLU A 86 -11.09 -2.61 -19.61
CA GLU A 86 -10.17 -2.88 -20.72
C GLU A 86 -10.14 -1.77 -21.81
N GLN A 87 -11.02 -0.77 -21.72
CA GLN A 87 -11.25 0.28 -22.71
C GLN A 87 -11.09 1.73 -22.22
N GLY A 88 -10.47 2.04 -21.08
CA GLY A 88 -10.37 3.48 -20.74
C GLY A 88 -9.68 3.85 -19.45
N LEU A 89 -8.35 3.84 -19.47
CA LEU A 89 -7.60 4.89 -18.78
C LEU A 89 -7.31 5.99 -19.79
N PRO A 90 -7.40 7.28 -19.42
CA PRO A 90 -7.05 8.37 -20.33
C PRO A 90 -5.63 8.14 -20.88
N PRO A 91 -5.43 8.21 -22.21
CA PRO A 91 -4.13 7.99 -22.82
C PRO A 91 -3.20 9.10 -22.32
N GLY A 92 -2.18 8.74 -21.55
CA GLY A 92 -1.22 9.72 -21.07
C GLY A 92 -0.16 9.20 -20.13
N ASN A 93 -0.51 8.60 -18.98
CA ASN A 93 0.47 8.46 -17.89
C ASN A 93 0.47 7.14 -17.11
N ILE A 94 -0.44 6.20 -17.41
CA ILE A 94 -0.57 4.96 -16.64
C ILE A 94 -0.17 3.80 -17.55
N VAL A 95 0.96 3.16 -17.23
CA VAL A 95 1.42 1.94 -17.92
C VAL A 95 0.34 0.88 -17.77
N GLN A 96 -0.19 0.38 -18.89
CA GLN A 96 -1.10 -0.76 -18.88
C GLN A 96 -0.35 -1.99 -18.36
N ILE A 97 -0.79 -2.48 -17.20
CA ILE A 97 -0.28 -3.69 -16.59
C ILE A 97 -1.05 -4.85 -17.22
N SER A 98 -0.33 -5.85 -17.73
CA SER A 98 -0.98 -6.99 -18.38
C SER A 98 -1.77 -7.83 -17.37
N GLY A 99 -2.82 -8.53 -17.81
CA GLY A 99 -3.60 -9.43 -16.96
C GLY A 99 -2.74 -10.42 -16.14
N PRO A 100 -1.73 -11.08 -16.74
CA PRO A 100 -0.82 -11.96 -15.99
C PRO A 100 0.00 -11.25 -14.90
N GLN A 101 0.40 -9.99 -15.14
CA GLN A 101 1.11 -9.19 -14.12
C GLN A 101 0.18 -8.85 -12.96
N TRP A 102 -1.10 -8.54 -13.23
CA TRP A 102 -2.11 -8.34 -12.20
C TRP A 102 -2.38 -9.58 -11.37
N GLN A 103 -2.48 -10.75 -12.00
CA GLN A 103 -2.65 -12.02 -11.28
C GLN A 103 -1.46 -12.29 -10.33
N ALA A 104 -0.23 -12.04 -10.78
CA ALA A 104 0.95 -12.18 -9.92
C ALA A 104 0.93 -11.17 -8.74
N VAL A 105 0.41 -9.96 -8.94
CA VAL A 105 0.20 -8.99 -7.85
C VAL A 105 -0.85 -9.50 -6.87
N PHE A 106 -1.98 -9.99 -7.39
CA PHE A 106 -3.06 -10.55 -6.59
C PHE A 106 -2.57 -11.70 -5.70
N ASP A 107 -1.89 -12.69 -6.27
CA ASP A 107 -1.41 -13.85 -5.53
C ASP A 107 -0.37 -13.45 -4.48
N SER A 108 0.58 -12.58 -4.85
CA SER A 108 1.61 -12.12 -3.92
C SER A 108 1.05 -11.22 -2.79
N TRP A 109 0.04 -10.41 -3.07
CA TRP A 109 -0.66 -9.60 -2.07
C TRP A 109 -1.41 -10.50 -1.09
N LYS A 110 -2.14 -11.50 -1.60
CA LYS A 110 -2.86 -12.47 -0.77
C LYS A 110 -1.92 -13.20 0.18
N GLN A 111 -0.75 -13.64 -0.30
CA GLN A 111 0.26 -14.30 0.53
C GLN A 111 0.78 -13.36 1.62
N LEU A 112 1.20 -12.14 1.27
CA LEU A 112 1.67 -11.15 2.25
C LEU A 112 0.62 -10.89 3.34
N ARG A 113 -0.65 -10.78 2.95
CA ARG A 113 -1.78 -10.56 3.86
C ARG A 113 -1.94 -11.69 4.86
N GLN A 114 -1.75 -12.94 4.41
CA GLN A 114 -1.89 -14.14 5.24
C GLN A 114 -0.70 -14.34 6.18
N ASP A 115 0.50 -13.92 5.79
CA ASP A 115 1.71 -14.20 6.54
C ASP A 115 2.13 -13.05 7.47
N GLU A 116 2.21 -11.83 6.93
CA GLU A 116 2.91 -10.70 7.58
C GLU A 116 2.01 -9.48 7.84
N LEU A 117 0.75 -9.49 7.39
CA LEU A 117 -0.21 -8.40 7.60
C LEU A 117 -1.56 -8.86 8.18
N THR A 118 -1.60 -9.99 8.89
CA THR A 118 -2.79 -10.42 9.62
C THR A 118 -3.09 -9.48 10.80
N ASP A 119 -4.35 -9.45 11.23
CA ASP A 119 -4.77 -8.67 12.42
C ASP A 119 -3.95 -9.08 13.65
N THR A 120 -3.77 -10.39 13.84
CA THR A 120 -2.95 -10.97 14.90
C THR A 120 -1.51 -10.50 14.80
N TYR A 121 -0.91 -10.48 13.61
CA TYR A 121 0.48 -10.03 13.42
C TYR A 121 0.64 -8.55 13.78
N ILE A 122 -0.21 -7.68 13.23
CA ILE A 122 -0.16 -6.23 13.48
C ILE A 122 -0.40 -5.94 14.96
N HIS A 123 -1.38 -6.59 15.59
CA HIS A 123 -1.69 -6.42 17.00
C HIS A 123 -0.54 -6.88 17.90
N SER A 124 0.07 -8.02 17.60
CA SER A 124 1.19 -8.58 18.37
C SER A 124 2.42 -7.68 18.29
N TRP A 125 2.75 -7.20 17.08
CA TRP A 125 3.82 -6.22 16.87
C TRP A 125 3.57 -4.92 17.65
N THR A 126 2.36 -4.37 17.56
CA THR A 126 2.00 -3.11 18.23
C THR A 126 2.12 -3.24 19.75
N SER A 127 1.58 -4.33 20.31
CA SER A 127 1.64 -4.62 21.75
C SER A 127 3.08 -4.73 22.25
N TRP A 128 3.94 -5.42 21.50
CA TRP A 128 5.36 -5.55 21.83
C TRP A 128 6.07 -4.19 21.80
N MET A 129 5.83 -3.37 20.77
CA MET A 129 6.44 -2.03 20.66
C MET A 129 5.99 -1.08 21.77
N ILE A 130 4.72 -1.13 22.18
CA ILE A 130 4.22 -0.30 23.29
C ILE A 130 4.93 -0.68 24.59
N LYS A 131 5.05 -1.98 24.89
CA LYS A 131 5.77 -2.47 26.08
C LYS A 131 7.23 -1.99 26.11
N LEU A 132 7.93 -2.13 24.99
CA LEU A 132 9.30 -1.63 24.86
C LEU A 132 9.41 -0.13 25.12
N HIS A 133 8.45 0.66 24.63
CA HIS A 133 8.43 2.11 24.85
C HIS A 133 8.21 2.46 26.32
N THR A 134 7.34 1.72 27.02
CA THR A 134 7.09 1.91 28.45
C THR A 134 8.23 1.46 29.34
N GLU A 135 9.05 0.50 28.90
CA GLU A 135 10.22 0.01 29.66
C GLU A 135 11.48 0.86 29.46
N THR A 136 11.51 1.70 28.42
CA THR A 136 12.66 2.55 28.05
C THR A 136 12.49 4.04 28.39
N THR A 137 11.35 4.42 28.98
CA THR A 137 11.03 5.79 29.43
C THR A 137 10.98 5.82 30.95
#